data_AF-A0A2I1E9F9-F1
#
_entry.id   AF-A0A2I1E9F9-F1
#
_cell.length_a   1.000
_cell.length_b   1.000
_cell.length_c   1.000
_cell.angle_alpha   90.00
_cell.angle_beta   90.00
_cell.angle_gamma   90.00
#
_symmetry.space_group_name_H-M   'P 1'
#
loop_
_entity.id
_entity.type
_entity.pdbx_description
1 polymer ?
#
loop_
_entity_poly.entity_id
_entity_poly.type
_entity_poly.pdbx_seq_one_letter_code
_entity_poly.pdbx_strand_id
1 'polypeptide(L)'
;MNSKIFTIFTILFVLLATFVTSIPIEKRAKKVIHVTSPGKGPWALKSDQVVSWWCNECKSDEDVIVRIIQKKSSSSNVEVYKKDGKNAFDGHLQFTIGKDWDVKKKYFAEVTLKSDSKVVGKGVEFGIFKP
;
A
#
# COMPACT_ATOMS: atom_id res chain seq x y z
N MET A 1 -43.88 43.65 -4.70
CA MET A 1 -42.91 42.62 -5.15
C MET A 1 -43.66 41.67 -6.07
N ASN A 2 -43.29 41.62 -7.36
CA ASN A 2 -44.04 40.85 -8.36
C ASN A 2 -43.94 39.34 -8.03
N SER A 3 -45.07 38.69 -7.77
CA SER A 3 -45.15 37.26 -7.40
C SER A 3 -44.32 36.36 -8.33
N LYS A 4 -44.25 36.70 -9.62
CA LYS A 4 -43.45 36.00 -10.63
C LYS A 4 -41.94 35.99 -10.35
N ILE A 5 -41.40 37.06 -9.78
CA ILE A 5 -39.97 37.16 -9.43
C ILE A 5 -39.68 36.23 -8.26
N PHE A 6 -40.56 36.19 -7.26
CA PHE A 6 -40.41 35.32 -6.09
C PHE A 6 -40.43 33.83 -6.48
N THR A 7 -41.29 33.45 -7.43
CA THR A 7 -41.36 32.08 -7.97
C THR A 7 -40.10 31.67 -8.74
N ILE A 8 -39.51 32.60 -9.51
CA ILE A 8 -38.27 32.32 -10.26
C ILE A 8 -37.11 32.09 -9.27
N PHE A 9 -37.02 32.92 -8.23
CA PHE A 9 -35.98 32.77 -7.21
C PHE A 9 -36.10 31.45 -6.44
N THR A 10 -37.32 31.01 -6.08
CA THR A 10 -37.51 29.72 -5.39
C THR A 10 -37.18 28.53 -6.28
N ILE A 11 -37.55 28.55 -7.57
CA ILE A 11 -37.19 27.47 -8.50
C ILE A 11 -35.67 27.38 -8.66
N LEU A 12 -34.99 28.53 -8.81
CA LEU A 12 -33.53 28.56 -8.93
C LEU A 12 -32.84 28.03 -7.68
N PHE A 13 -33.37 28.34 -6.49
CA PHE A 13 -32.83 27.88 -5.21
C PHE A 13 -33.02 26.37 -5.00
N VAL A 14 -34.17 25.82 -5.39
CA VAL A 14 -34.44 24.38 -5.36
C VAL A 14 -33.52 23.64 -6.32
N LEU A 15 -33.33 24.15 -7.54
CA LEU A 15 -32.41 23.57 -8.51
C LEU A 15 -30.96 23.59 -7.99
N LEU A 16 -30.47 24.72 -7.44
CA LEU A 16 -29.13 24.79 -6.85
C LEU A 16 -28.94 23.78 -5.71
N ALA A 17 -29.94 23.64 -4.82
CA ALA A 17 -29.89 22.68 -3.72
C ALA A 17 -29.79 21.22 -4.20
N THR A 18 -30.43 20.89 -5.33
CA THR A 18 -30.34 19.54 -5.93
C THR A 18 -28.98 19.24 -6.60
N PHE A 19 -28.24 20.26 -7.06
CA PHE A 19 -26.91 20.07 -7.63
C PHE A 19 -25.82 19.88 -6.56
N VAL A 20 -25.97 20.47 -5.36
CA VAL A 20 -24.96 20.35 -4.29
C VAL A 20 -24.98 18.95 -3.64
N THR A 21 -26.13 18.25 -3.67
CA THR A 21 -26.29 16.93 -3.02
C THR A 21 -26.01 15.74 -3.94
N SER A 22 -25.86 15.97 -5.24
CA SER A 22 -25.70 14.91 -6.25
C SER A 22 -24.29 14.74 -6.79
N ILE A 23 -23.31 15.52 -6.32
CA ILE A 23 -21.90 15.22 -6.60
C ILE A 23 -21.54 14.04 -5.71
N PRO A 24 -21.30 12.83 -6.27
CA PRO A 24 -20.66 11.81 -5.48
C PRO A 24 -19.30 12.38 -5.10
N ILE A 25 -19.11 12.69 -3.82
CA ILE A 25 -17.76 12.79 -3.26
C ILE A 25 -17.25 11.36 -3.34
N GLU A 26 -16.72 11.03 -4.52
CA GLU A 26 -16.00 9.81 -4.76
C GLU A 26 -14.91 9.81 -3.71
N LYS A 27 -15.09 8.95 -2.70
CA LYS A 27 -14.16 8.80 -1.60
C LYS A 27 -12.92 8.18 -2.20
N ARG A 28 -12.06 9.03 -2.78
CA ARG A 28 -10.82 8.62 -3.43
C ARG A 28 -10.10 7.65 -2.51
N ALA A 29 -9.63 6.55 -3.10
CA ALA A 29 -9.11 5.42 -2.38
C ALA A 29 -8.08 5.91 -1.35
N LYS A 30 -8.35 5.64 -0.06
CA LYS A 30 -7.45 5.96 1.05
C LYS A 30 -6.01 5.56 0.68
N LYS A 31 -5.00 6.24 1.26
CA LYS A 31 -3.59 5.84 1.16
C LYS A 31 -3.43 4.32 1.34
N VAL A 32 -3.06 3.63 0.26
CA VAL A 32 -2.92 2.17 0.20
C VAL A 32 -1.67 1.85 -0.59
N ILE A 33 -0.76 1.09 0.03
CA ILE A 33 0.46 0.59 -0.61
C ILE A 33 0.17 -0.81 -1.17
N HIS A 34 0.55 -1.03 -2.42
CA HIS A 34 0.49 -2.32 -3.11
C HIS A 34 1.92 -2.84 -3.29
N VAL A 35 2.17 -4.08 -2.89
CA VAL A 35 3.49 -4.70 -3.00
C VAL A 35 3.44 -5.78 -4.08
N THR A 36 4.20 -5.57 -5.16
CA THR A 36 4.12 -6.39 -6.39
C THR A 36 5.22 -7.45 -6.47
N SER A 37 6.29 -7.30 -5.68
CA SER A 37 7.38 -8.29 -5.60
C SER A 37 7.93 -8.40 -4.17
N PRO A 38 8.60 -9.51 -3.79
CA PRO A 38 8.92 -10.69 -4.61
C PRO A 38 7.69 -11.50 -5.03
N GLY A 39 7.81 -12.24 -6.13
CA GLY A 39 6.81 -13.24 -6.52
C GLY A 39 6.84 -14.48 -5.60
N LYS A 40 5.94 -15.44 -5.84
CA LYS A 40 5.75 -16.63 -4.98
C LYS A 40 7.00 -17.53 -4.77
N GLY A 41 8.02 -17.41 -5.62
CA GLY A 41 9.22 -18.26 -5.54
C GLY A 41 8.94 -19.75 -5.87
N PRO A 42 9.76 -20.69 -5.38
CA PRO A 42 10.76 -20.50 -4.32
C PRO A 42 12.04 -19.82 -4.84
N TRP A 43 12.66 -19.01 -3.99
CA TRP A 43 13.89 -18.27 -4.31
C TRP A 43 15.11 -18.92 -3.64
N ALA A 44 16.27 -18.92 -4.30
CA ALA A 44 17.45 -19.56 -3.75
C ALA A 44 17.99 -18.79 -2.52
N LEU A 45 18.48 -19.50 -1.51
CA LEU A 45 19.28 -18.88 -0.45
C LEU A 45 20.43 -18.07 -1.06
N LYS A 46 20.73 -16.91 -0.47
CA LYS A 46 21.76 -15.95 -0.95
C LYS A 46 21.47 -15.32 -2.33
N SER A 47 20.32 -15.60 -2.95
CA SER A 47 19.93 -14.88 -4.16
C SER A 47 19.45 -13.47 -3.82
N ASP A 48 19.73 -12.55 -4.73
CA ASP A 48 19.20 -11.20 -4.69
C ASP A 48 17.78 -11.18 -5.21
N GLN A 49 16.93 -10.50 -4.48
CA GLN A 49 15.52 -10.31 -4.75
C GLN A 49 15.19 -8.83 -4.64
N VAL A 50 14.00 -8.46 -5.11
CA VAL A 50 13.53 -7.08 -5.07
C VAL A 50 12.16 -7.01 -4.43
N VAL A 51 11.97 -6.08 -3.50
CA VAL A 51 10.65 -5.62 -3.06
C VAL A 51 10.27 -4.43 -3.91
N SER A 52 9.14 -4.48 -4.60
CA SER A 52 8.63 -3.39 -5.44
C SER A 52 7.24 -3.00 -4.96
N TRP A 53 6.94 -1.72 -4.98
CA TRP A 53 5.66 -1.18 -4.54
C TRP A 53 5.20 -0.02 -5.40
N TRP A 54 3.90 0.26 -5.29
CA TRP A 54 3.28 1.52 -5.67
C TRP A 54 2.20 1.88 -4.65
N CYS A 55 1.88 3.15 -4.51
CA CYS A 55 0.93 3.63 -3.51
C CYS A 55 -0.09 4.59 -4.11
N ASN A 56 -1.36 4.38 -3.77
CA ASN A 56 -2.41 5.37 -3.99
C ASN A 56 -2.22 6.54 -3.00
N GLU A 57 -2.24 7.77 -3.49
CA GLU A 57 -2.23 9.00 -2.67
C GLU A 57 -1.00 9.19 -1.74
N CYS A 58 0.03 8.35 -1.82
CA CYS A 58 1.34 8.68 -1.25
C CYS A 58 2.08 9.68 -2.14
N LYS A 59 2.98 10.47 -1.56
CA LYS A 59 3.85 11.37 -2.30
C LYS A 59 5.22 10.76 -2.52
N SER A 60 5.92 11.20 -3.56
CA SER A 60 7.26 10.71 -3.90
C SER A 60 8.37 11.22 -2.97
N ASP A 61 8.10 12.27 -2.17
CA ASP A 61 9.00 12.79 -1.14
C ASP A 61 8.80 12.11 0.23
N GLU A 62 7.78 11.25 0.37
CA GLU A 62 7.59 10.42 1.55
C GLU A 62 8.49 9.16 1.48
N ASP A 63 9.00 8.74 2.63
CA ASP A 63 9.80 7.52 2.79
C ASP A 63 8.94 6.33 3.25
N VAL A 64 9.41 5.12 2.97
CA VAL A 64 8.82 3.86 3.45
C VAL A 64 9.81 3.05 4.27
N ILE A 65 9.30 2.11 5.06
CA ILE A 65 10.06 1.05 5.71
C ILE A 65 9.69 -0.26 5.01
N VAL A 66 10.69 -0.93 4.44
CA VAL A 66 10.55 -2.24 3.80
C VAL A 66 11.01 -3.31 4.78
N ARG A 67 10.18 -4.32 5.00
CA ARG A 67 10.46 -5.48 5.85
C ARG A 67 10.25 -6.77 5.09
N ILE A 68 11.01 -7.80 5.45
CA ILE A 68 10.68 -9.18 5.11
C ILE A 68 10.30 -9.90 6.39
N ILE A 69 9.13 -10.54 6.37
CA ILE A 69 8.52 -11.17 7.52
C ILE A 69 8.48 -12.69 7.30
N GLN A 70 9.09 -13.45 8.20
CA GLN A 70 8.99 -14.91 8.28
C GLN A 70 7.75 -15.31 9.09
N LYS A 71 6.92 -16.20 8.53
CA LYS A 71 5.77 -16.79 9.22
C LYS A 71 6.23 -17.97 10.08
N LYS A 72 6.20 -17.86 11.42
CA LYS A 72 6.58 -18.98 12.32
C LYS A 72 5.39 -19.89 12.62
N SER A 73 4.25 -19.31 12.98
CA SER A 73 2.96 -19.95 13.30
C SER A 73 1.81 -19.01 12.94
N SER A 74 0.56 -19.42 13.14
CA SER A 74 -0.63 -18.58 12.89
C SER A 74 -0.66 -17.28 13.70
N SER A 75 0.09 -17.18 14.81
CA SER A 75 0.10 -16.04 15.72
C SER A 75 1.47 -15.36 15.88
N SER A 76 2.53 -15.87 15.26
CA SER A 76 3.89 -15.33 15.42
C SER A 76 4.59 -15.12 14.08
N ASN A 77 4.99 -13.87 13.86
CA ASN A 77 5.76 -13.41 12.72
C ASN A 77 7.10 -12.87 13.22
N VAL A 78 8.16 -13.06 12.45
CA VAL A 78 9.49 -12.54 12.76
C VAL A 78 10.00 -11.68 11.61
N GLU A 79 10.39 -10.46 11.92
CA GLU A 79 11.13 -9.60 10.99
C GLU A 79 12.53 -10.17 10.79
N VAL A 80 12.87 -10.56 9.57
CA VAL A 80 14.19 -11.11 9.21
C VAL A 80 15.03 -10.14 8.37
N TYR A 81 14.40 -9.05 7.90
CA TYR A 81 15.03 -7.97 7.18
C TYR A 81 14.23 -6.68 7.38
N LYS A 82 14.92 -5.55 7.50
CA LYS A 82 14.34 -4.22 7.56
C LYS A 82 15.29 -3.19 6.96
N LYS A 83 14.77 -2.30 6.13
CA LYS A 83 15.52 -1.19 5.56
C LYS A 83 14.59 -0.05 5.15
N ASP A 84 15.09 1.18 5.22
CA ASP A 84 14.38 2.35 4.72
C ASP A 84 14.41 2.39 3.18
N GLY A 85 13.27 2.69 2.58
CA GLY A 85 13.10 2.95 1.15
C GLY A 85 12.71 4.40 0.90
N LYS A 86 13.18 4.96 -0.22
CA LYS A 86 12.80 6.29 -0.70
C LYS A 86 11.64 6.19 -1.68
N ASN A 87 10.88 7.26 -1.84
CA ASN A 87 9.74 7.35 -2.73
C ASN A 87 8.61 6.36 -2.38
N ALA A 88 7.65 6.83 -1.57
CA ALA A 88 6.48 6.05 -1.21
C ALA A 88 5.46 5.90 -2.35
N PHE A 89 5.48 6.78 -3.35
CA PHE A 89 4.55 6.73 -4.49
C PHE A 89 4.81 5.50 -5.37
N ASP A 90 6.06 5.29 -5.78
CA ASP A 90 6.50 4.13 -6.53
C ASP A 90 7.98 3.83 -6.25
N GLY A 91 8.31 2.57 -6.04
CA GLY A 91 9.69 2.27 -5.68
C GLY A 91 10.02 0.80 -5.64
N HIS A 92 11.32 0.57 -5.49
CA HIS A 92 11.86 -0.76 -5.32
C HIS A 92 13.07 -0.75 -4.38
N LEU A 93 13.32 -1.89 -3.75
CA LEU A 93 14.43 -2.10 -2.85
C LEU A 93 14.97 -3.51 -3.03
N GLN A 94 16.23 -3.61 -3.45
CA GLN A 94 16.95 -4.87 -3.52
C GLN A 94 17.30 -5.37 -2.11
N PHE A 95 17.20 -6.68 -1.90
CA PHE A 95 17.66 -7.38 -0.69
C PHE A 95 18.20 -8.77 -1.07
N THR A 96 19.08 -9.30 -0.23
CA THR A 96 19.61 -10.66 -0.39
C THR A 96 18.90 -11.59 0.59
N ILE A 97 18.46 -12.76 0.13
CA ILE A 97 17.93 -13.80 1.02
C ILE A 97 19.03 -14.29 1.96
N GLY A 98 18.81 -14.14 3.27
CA GLY A 98 19.80 -14.49 4.28
C GLY A 98 20.18 -15.98 4.23
N LYS A 99 21.46 -16.26 4.49
CA LYS A 99 22.03 -17.62 4.46
C LYS A 99 21.43 -18.56 5.52
N ASP A 100 20.85 -17.98 6.56
CA ASP A 100 20.31 -18.60 7.77
C ASP A 100 18.77 -18.61 7.77
N TRP A 101 18.12 -18.17 6.69
CA TRP A 101 16.68 -18.21 6.57
C TRP A 101 16.18 -19.66 6.46
N ASP A 102 15.08 -19.95 7.16
CA ASP A 102 14.47 -21.29 7.24
C ASP A 102 13.72 -21.66 5.94
N VAL A 103 14.29 -22.59 5.17
CA VAL A 103 13.73 -23.11 3.92
C VAL A 103 12.37 -23.80 4.07
N LYS A 104 11.97 -24.16 5.29
CA LYS A 104 10.66 -24.78 5.56
C LYS A 104 9.56 -23.76 5.85
N LYS A 105 9.89 -22.47 5.91
CA LYS A 105 8.94 -21.39 6.24
C LYS A 105 8.55 -20.59 5.01
N LYS A 106 7.44 -19.85 5.17
CA LYS A 106 6.96 -18.88 4.20
C LYS A 106 7.31 -17.48 4.67
N TYR A 107 7.51 -16.60 3.70
CA TYR A 107 7.92 -15.22 3.90
C TYR A 107 6.98 -14.31 3.12
N PHE A 108 6.84 -13.05 3.52
CA PHE A 108 6.21 -12.02 2.70
C PHE A 108 6.93 -10.70 2.90
N ALA A 109 6.88 -9.84 1.88
CA ALA A 109 7.36 -8.47 1.98
C ALA A 109 6.26 -7.59 2.57
N GLU A 110 6.62 -6.67 3.47
CA GLU A 110 5.74 -5.65 4.02
C GLU A 110 6.37 -4.28 3.79
N VAL A 111 5.59 -3.35 3.25
CA VAL A 111 6.02 -1.96 3.02
C VAL A 111 5.10 -1.05 3.80
N THR A 112 5.66 -0.22 4.67
CA THR A 112 4.90 0.70 5.53
C THR A 112 5.34 2.12 5.28
N LEU A 113 4.41 3.06 5.21
CA LEU A 113 4.75 4.49 5.16
C LEU A 113 5.46 4.90 6.47
N LYS A 114 6.57 5.63 6.37
CA LYS A 114 7.38 5.99 7.54
C LYS A 114 6.66 7.01 8.44
N SER A 115 5.85 7.90 7.86
CA SER A 115 5.07 8.92 8.57
C SER A 115 3.77 8.39 9.18
N ASP A 116 3.22 7.28 8.66
CA ASP A 116 1.98 6.67 9.16
C ASP A 116 2.06 5.14 9.10
N SER A 117 2.23 4.50 10.25
CA SER A 117 2.34 3.05 10.36
C SER A 117 1.05 2.29 10.02
N LYS A 118 -0.09 2.98 9.87
CA LYS A 118 -1.36 2.37 9.44
C LYS A 118 -1.44 2.19 7.93
N VAL A 119 -0.61 2.90 7.16
CA VAL A 119 -0.51 2.76 5.71
C VAL A 119 0.50 1.66 5.42
N VAL A 120 -0.02 0.46 5.15
CA VAL A 120 0.78 -0.75 4.98
C VAL A 120 0.32 -1.54 3.75
N GLY A 121 1.30 -2.04 2.99
CA GLY A 121 1.11 -2.98 1.89
C GLY A 121 1.81 -4.29 2.20
N LYS A 122 1.19 -5.41 1.83
CA LYS A 122 1.75 -6.76 1.99
C LYS A 122 1.83 -7.44 0.64
N GLY A 123 2.99 -8.00 0.35
CA GLY A 123 3.22 -8.80 -0.85
C GLY A 123 2.65 -10.20 -0.71
N VAL A 124 2.75 -10.95 -1.80
CA VAL A 124 2.42 -12.37 -1.80
C VAL A 124 3.39 -13.16 -0.93
N GLU A 125 2.92 -14.29 -0.40
CA GLU A 125 3.78 -15.22 0.31
C GLU A 125 4.72 -15.93 -0.67
N PHE A 126 5.99 -16.04 -0.29
CA PHE A 126 7.01 -16.73 -1.06
C PHE A 126 7.75 -17.78 -0.23
N GLY A 127 8.26 -18.79 -0.92
CA GLY A 127 9.16 -19.80 -0.35
C GLY A 127 10.62 -19.53 -0.70
N ILE A 128 11.51 -20.25 -0.04
CA ILE A 128 12.94 -20.25 -0.35
C ILE A 128 13.44 -21.70 -0.45
N PHE A 129 14.52 -21.95 -1.19
CA PHE A 129 15.15 -23.26 -1.30
C PHE A 129 16.67 -23.17 -1.15
N LYS A 130 17.28 -24.29 -0.76
CA LYS A 130 18.74 -24.43 -0.77
C LYS A 130 19.15 -24.93 -2.17
N PRO A 131 19.93 -24.15 -2.93
CA PRO A 131 20.42 -24.58 -4.24
C PRO A 131 21.34 -25.80 -4.15
#